data_AF-A0A820U3L1-F1
#
_entry.id   AF-A0A820U3L1-F1
#
_cell.length_a   1.000
_cell.length_b   1.000
_cell.length_c   1.000
_cell.angle_alpha   90.00
_cell.angle_beta   90.00
_cell.angle_gamma   90.00
#
_symmetry.space_group_name_H-M   'P 1'
#
loop_
_entity.id
_entity.type
_entity.pdbx_description
1 polymer ?
#
loop_
_entity_poly.entity_id
_entity_poly.type
_entity_poly.pdbx_seq_one_letter_code
_entity_poly.pdbx_strand_id
1 'polypeptide(L)' 'MKFDCSGQSGCENGARCFQDSPLCAQTSIYACPACFYGKQCQFSTRGFDVSLDAIVGYHILPH' A
#
# COMPACT_ATOMS: atom_id res chain seq x y z
N MET A 1 -7.01 -8.35 -9.94
CA MET A 1 -7.19 -7.81 -8.58
C MET A 1 -6.79 -8.91 -7.61
N LYS A 2 -5.88 -8.64 -6.67
CA LYS A 2 -5.35 -9.64 -5.73
C LYS A 2 -5.95 -9.32 -4.36
N PHE A 3 -6.74 -10.25 -3.82
CA PHE A 3 -7.51 -10.06 -2.58
C PHE A 3 -6.82 -10.79 -1.44
N ASP A 4 -6.83 -10.21 -0.24
CA ASP A 4 -6.41 -10.89 0.98
C ASP A 4 -7.51 -11.83 1.50
N CYS A 5 -7.22 -12.52 2.61
CA CYS A 5 -8.17 -13.39 3.30
C CYS A 5 -9.47 -12.70 3.75
N SER A 6 -9.46 -11.38 3.88
CA SER A 6 -10.61 -10.56 4.29
C SER A 6 -11.41 -10.04 3.09
N GLY A 7 -11.03 -10.42 1.87
CA GLY A 7 -11.64 -9.91 0.65
C GLY A 7 -11.26 -8.47 0.32
N GLN A 8 -10.22 -7.91 0.94
CA GLN A 8 -9.72 -6.57 0.64
C GLN A 8 -8.77 -6.64 -0.56
N SER A 9 -9.06 -5.85 -1.60
CA SER A 9 -8.11 -5.61 -2.68
C SER A 9 -7.13 -4.52 -2.25
N GLY A 10 -6.02 -4.89 -1.63
CA GLY A 10 -5.11 -3.91 -1.04
C GLY A 10 -4.20 -3.17 -2.03
N CYS A 11 -4.32 -3.42 -3.33
CA CYS A 11 -3.36 -2.95 -4.34
C CYS A 11 -3.93 -1.78 -5.15
N GLU A 12 -3.66 -0.55 -4.73
CA GLU A 12 -4.10 0.64 -5.46
C GLU A 12 -3.03 1.14 -6.45
N ASN A 13 -3.44 2.03 -7.35
CA ASN A 13 -2.54 2.82 -8.21
C ASN A 13 -1.50 2.01 -9.03
N GLY A 14 -1.84 0.77 -9.43
CA GLY A 14 -0.94 -0.07 -10.21
C GLY A 14 0.19 -0.73 -9.40
N ALA A 15 0.02 -0.84 -8.08
CA ALA A 15 0.95 -1.55 -7.22
C ALA A 15 1.18 -3.01 -7.66
N ARG A 16 2.44 -3.45 -7.56
CA ARG A 16 2.78 -4.87 -7.68
C ARG A 16 2.65 -5.51 -6.30
N CYS A 17 1.78 -6.52 -6.22
CA CYS A 17 1.46 -7.19 -4.96
C CYS A 17 1.98 -8.61 -4.94
N PHE A 18 2.79 -8.88 -3.91
CA PHE A 18 3.34 -10.19 -3.64
C PHE A 18 2.66 -10.73 -2.40
N GLN A 19 1.99 -11.87 -2.55
CA GLN A 19 1.32 -12.56 -1.46
C GLN A 19 2.16 -13.74 -1.04
N ASP A 20 2.26 -13.96 0.27
CA ASP A 20 3.01 -15.07 0.86
C ASP A 20 2.38 -16.42 0.50
N SER A 21 1.05 -16.52 0.59
CA SER A 21 0.29 -17.73 0.30
C SER A 21 -0.69 -17.55 -0.86
N PRO A 22 -0.78 -18.52 -1.80
CA PRO A 22 -1.75 -18.50 -2.88
C PRO A 22 -3.18 -18.87 -2.43
N LEU A 23 -3.33 -19.51 -1.26
CA LEU A 23 -4.61 -20.01 -0.73
C LEU A 23 -5.32 -18.96 0.15
N CYS A 24 -4.57 -18.29 1.01
CA CYS A 24 -5.07 -17.23 1.87
C CYS A 24 -3.89 -16.36 2.31
N ALA A 25 -3.69 -15.24 1.63
CA ALA A 25 -2.60 -14.34 1.97
C ALA A 25 -2.94 -13.54 3.22
N GLN A 26 -2.23 -13.81 4.33
CA GLN A 26 -2.32 -13.01 5.56
C GLN A 26 -1.50 -11.73 5.46
N THR A 27 -0.42 -11.76 4.70
CA THR A 27 0.49 -10.65 4.47
C THR A 27 0.69 -10.46 2.97
N SER A 28 0.61 -9.20 2.56
CA SER A 28 0.90 -8.77 1.20
C SER A 28 2.01 -7.73 1.24
N ILE A 29 3.07 -7.94 0.46
CA ILE A 29 4.09 -6.93 0.22
C ILE A 29 3.66 -6.12 -0.99
N TYR A 30 3.61 -4.80 -0.81
CA TYR A 30 3.21 -3.84 -1.85
C TYR A 30 4.44 -3.13 -2.38
N ALA A 31 4.77 -3.37 -3.65
CA ALA A 31 5.77 -2.59 -4.37
C ALA A 31 5.05 -1.47 -5.12
N CYS A 32 5.12 -0.26 -4.54
CA CYS A 32 4.50 0.93 -5.11
C CYS A 32 5.30 1.42 -6.33
N PRO A 33 4.60 1.89 -7.39
CA PRO A 33 5.25 2.60 -8.49
C PRO A 33 5.83 3.93 -8.01
N ALA A 34 6.72 4.52 -8.82
CA ALA A 34 7.32 5.81 -8.52
C ALA A 34 6.23 6.89 -8.29
N CYS A 35 6.43 7.68 -7.23
CA CYS A 35 5.51 8.71 -6.73
C CYS A 35 4.28 8.19 -5.97
N PHE A 36 4.18 6.90 -5.66
CA PHE A 36 3.12 6.35 -4.81
C PHE A 36 3.67 5.75 -3.51
N TYR A 37 2.90 5.82 -2.42
CA TYR A 37 3.33 5.36 -1.09
C TYR A 37 2.13 5.01 -0.19
N GLY A 38 2.44 4.50 1.00
CA GLY A 38 1.46 3.99 1.99
C GLY A 38 1.28 2.48 1.92
N LYS A 39 0.56 1.92 2.89
CA LYS A 39 0.36 0.46 3.03
C LYS A 39 -0.30 -0.21 1.82
N GLN A 40 -1.04 0.54 1.01
CA GLN A 40 -1.76 0.06 -0.16
C GLN A 40 -1.34 0.81 -1.43
N CYS A 41 -0.26 1.59 -1.37
CA CYS A 41 0.13 2.55 -2.40
C CYS A 41 -0.98 3.57 -2.73
N GLN A 42 -1.84 3.88 -1.76
CA GLN A 42 -3.04 4.69 -1.96
C GLN A 42 -2.72 6.19 -2.13
N PHE A 43 -1.54 6.63 -1.69
CA PHE A 43 -1.15 8.03 -1.76
C PHE A 43 -0.24 8.30 -2.94
N SER A 44 -0.38 9.48 -3.54
CA SER A 44 0.40 9.96 -4.68
C SER A 44 1.07 11.29 -4.36
N THR A 45 2.35 11.45 -4.70
CA THR A 45 3.02 12.75 -4.70
C THR A 45 2.82 13.52 -6.01
N ARG A 46 2.11 12.96 -6.99
CA ARG A 46 1.75 13.64 -8.23
C ARG A 46 0.48 14.46 -8.00
N GLY A 47 0.62 15.78 -7.92
CA GLY A 47 -0.51 16.73 -7.96
C GLY A 47 -0.80 17.49 -6.66
N PHE A 48 -0.12 17.20 -5.55
CA PHE A 48 -0.24 17.98 -4.30
C PHE A 48 1.12 18.14 -3.60
N ASP A 49 1.26 19.24 -2.87
CA ASP A 49 2.28 19.45 -1.83
C ASP A 49 1.94 18.51 -0.66
N VAL A 50 2.24 17.23 -0.82
CA VAL A 50 2.07 16.26 0.25
C VAL A 50 3.03 16.66 1.36
N SER A 51 2.49 17.03 2.53
CA SER A 51 3.34 17.31 3.69
C SER A 51 4.18 16.09 4.03
N LEU A 52 5.41 16.32 4.51
CA LEU A 52 6.30 15.25 4.95
C LEU A 52 5.59 14.34 5.97
N ASP A 53 4.73 14.89 6.82
CA ASP A 53 3.91 14.15 7.78
C ASP A 53 2.93 13.18 7.12
N ALA A 54 2.35 13.51 5.97
CA ALA A 54 1.48 12.60 5.22
C ALA A 54 2.28 11.44 4.57
N ILE A 55 3.54 11.66 4.21
CA ILE A 55 4.43 10.62 3.69
C ILE A 55 4.94 9.71 4.82
N VAL A 56 5.31 10.30 5.96
CA VAL A 56 5.96 9.57 7.07
C VAL A 56 4.93 9.04 8.08
N GLY A 57 3.73 9.59 8.13
CA GLY A 57 2.72 9.26 9.13
C GLY A 57 2.31 7.78 9.17
N TYR A 58 2.39 7.05 8.04
CA TYR A 58 2.11 5.61 8.05
C TYR A 58 3.21 4.78 8.75
N HIS A 59 4.40 5.35 8.93
CA HIS A 59 5.49 4.76 9.72
C HIS A 59 5.41 5.12 11.20
N ILE A 60 4.69 6.18 11.55
CA ILE A 60 4.45 6.60 12.93
C ILE A 60 3.16 5.91 13.39
N LEU A 61 3.21 4.59 13.59
CA LEU A 61 2.12 3.93 14.33
C LEU A 61 2.27 4.27 15.82
N PRO A 62 1.24 4.84 16.47
CA PRO A 62 1.23 4.92 17.92
C PRO A 62 1.23 3.50 18.49
N HIS A 63 2.10 3.27 19.48
CA HIS A 63 2.13 2.07 20.31
C HIS A 63 0.91 1.98 21.24
#